data_AF-A0AAJ5D4U0-F1
#
_entry.id   AF-A0AAJ5D4U0-F1
#
_cell.length_a   1.000
_cell.length_b   1.000
_cell.length_c   1.000
_cell.angle_alpha   90.00
_cell.angle_beta   90.00
_cell.angle_gamma   90.00
#
_symmetry.space_group_name_H-M   'P 1'
#
loop_
_entity.id
_entity.type
_entity.pdbx_description
1 polymer ?
#
loop_
_entity_poly.entity_id
_entity_poly.type
_entity_poly.pdbx_seq_one_letter_code
_entity_poly.pdbx_strand_id
1 'polypeptide(L)'
;MSSQVEHALIAACILGFAAMEFVTRRYQATVRGRATANDAWLEALMFVSLIAVTQPIAMLGSNALCKWLIPAQHNAWANLPWWAMTGLLLVGDDLTQYLWHRASHTPLLWPLHRAHHSAPYMSVRITYRNNFFYYLMMPGLWIGGVAVYLGFGPVYAAYVVVKLAVIIGAHCAWPWDAPLYRIRALRPVMWVVERTISTPATHWAHHALTNADGIGHYKGNFGNLLFFWDVLFGTAHITRKYPAQIGLQDDALFGPERWTAQMFYPLVHSRREHSALRPGGTAVTEMEVDAAPGASREAA
;
A
#
# COMPACT_ATOMS: atom_id res chain seq x y z
N MET A 1 17.88 12.97 -13.68
CA MET A 1 16.81 13.83 -13.15
C MET A 1 17.35 14.53 -11.91
N SER A 2 17.16 15.84 -11.75
CA SER A 2 17.55 16.51 -10.50
C SER A 2 16.56 16.17 -9.38
N SER A 3 16.99 16.25 -8.13
CA SER A 3 16.11 16.02 -6.98
C SER A 3 14.92 16.99 -6.93
N GLN A 4 15.10 18.23 -7.39
CA GLN A 4 14.01 19.21 -7.51
C GLN A 4 12.92 18.74 -8.48
N VAL A 5 13.32 18.20 -9.64
CA VAL A 5 12.36 17.68 -10.63
C VAL A 5 11.68 16.42 -10.09
N GLU A 6 12.43 15.52 -9.46
CA GLU A 6 11.88 14.33 -8.81
C GLU A 6 10.79 14.69 -7.78
N HIS A 7 11.11 15.55 -6.82
CA HIS A 7 10.17 16.00 -5.79
C HIS A 7 8.96 16.71 -6.40
N ALA A 8 9.17 17.53 -7.44
CA ALA A 8 8.06 18.20 -8.13
C ALA A 8 7.12 17.20 -8.81
N LEU A 9 7.65 16.14 -9.43
CA LEU A 9 6.84 15.09 -10.05
C LEU A 9 6.07 14.28 -9.01
N ILE A 10 6.71 13.92 -7.88
CA ILE A 10 6.03 13.21 -6.78
C ILE A 10 4.91 14.09 -6.19
N ALA A 11 5.19 15.37 -5.93
CA ALA A 11 4.20 16.31 -5.44
C ALA A 11 3.05 16.48 -6.44
N ALA A 12 3.34 16.58 -7.74
CA ALA A 12 2.34 16.66 -8.80
C ALA A 12 1.46 15.39 -8.84
N CYS A 13 2.01 14.19 -8.62
CA CYS A 13 1.23 12.97 -8.53
C CYS A 13 0.25 13.01 -7.34
N ILE A 14 0.76 13.34 -6.14
CA ILE A 14 -0.06 13.40 -4.92
C ILE A 14 -1.18 14.44 -5.08
N LEU A 15 -0.82 15.67 -5.48
CA LEU A 15 -1.77 16.77 -5.65
C LEU A 15 -2.75 16.52 -6.80
N GLY A 16 -2.29 15.88 -7.88
CA GLY A 16 -3.13 15.54 -9.02
C GLY A 16 -4.23 14.55 -8.64
N PHE A 17 -3.88 13.42 -8.02
CA PHE A 17 -4.88 12.46 -7.56
C PHE A 17 -5.79 13.04 -6.46
N ALA A 18 -5.25 13.82 -5.51
CA ALA A 18 -6.04 14.51 -4.50
C ALA A 18 -7.05 15.50 -5.13
N ALA A 19 -6.61 16.29 -6.12
CA ALA A 19 -7.48 17.20 -6.86
C ALA A 19 -8.58 16.44 -7.59
N MET A 20 -8.27 15.30 -8.20
CA MET A 20 -9.26 14.46 -8.86
C MET A 20 -10.29 13.90 -7.87
N GLU A 21 -9.91 13.48 -6.67
CA GLU A 21 -10.86 13.08 -5.62
C GLU A 21 -11.82 14.21 -5.26
N PHE A 22 -11.33 15.44 -5.19
CA PHE A 22 -12.14 16.61 -4.85
C PHE A 22 -13.06 17.03 -6.00
N VAL A 23 -12.52 17.16 -7.22
CA VAL A 23 -13.26 17.58 -8.42
C VAL A 23 -14.36 16.57 -8.78
N THR A 24 -14.08 15.28 -8.64
CA THR A 24 -15.08 14.22 -8.88
C THR A 24 -16.03 13.99 -7.72
N ARG A 25 -15.95 14.81 -6.66
CA ARG A 25 -16.70 14.73 -5.41
C ARG A 25 -16.55 13.40 -4.65
N ARG A 26 -15.55 12.60 -5.00
CA ARG A 26 -15.28 11.29 -4.39
C ARG A 26 -14.80 11.44 -2.96
N TYR A 27 -14.02 12.47 -2.66
CA TYR A 27 -13.62 12.77 -1.28
C TYR A 27 -14.85 12.98 -0.37
N GLN A 28 -15.84 13.74 -0.82
CA GLN A 28 -17.06 14.01 -0.08
C GLN A 28 -17.93 12.75 0.06
N ALA A 29 -17.95 11.88 -0.96
CA ALA A 29 -18.75 10.67 -0.95
C ALA A 29 -18.16 9.52 -0.12
N THR A 30 -16.82 9.44 -0.05
CA THR A 30 -16.12 8.29 0.54
C THR A 30 -15.44 8.62 1.85
N VAL A 31 -14.88 9.83 2.01
CA VAL A 31 -14.06 10.20 3.16
C VAL A 31 -14.84 11.05 4.16
N ARG A 32 -15.61 12.04 3.68
CA ARG A 32 -16.34 12.97 4.55
C ARG A 32 -17.44 12.22 5.33
N GLY A 33 -17.42 12.34 6.65
CA GLY A 33 -18.35 11.64 7.55
C GLY A 33 -17.90 10.22 7.94
N ARG A 34 -16.86 9.67 7.31
CA ARG A 34 -16.25 8.39 7.70
C ARG A 34 -14.91 8.56 8.40
N ALA A 35 -14.07 9.49 7.95
CA ALA A 35 -12.78 9.77 8.56
C ALA A 35 -12.94 10.51 9.90
N THR A 36 -12.21 10.05 10.92
CA THR A 36 -12.18 10.64 12.26
C THR A 36 -10.91 11.49 12.48
N ALA A 37 -10.86 12.24 13.59
CA ALA A 37 -9.64 12.93 14.00
C ALA A 37 -8.48 11.95 14.30
N ASN A 38 -8.80 10.75 14.78
CA ASN A 38 -7.84 9.68 15.01
C ASN A 38 -7.20 9.23 13.69
N ASP A 39 -8.00 9.10 12.61
CA ASP A 39 -7.49 8.78 11.27
C ASP A 39 -6.59 9.89 10.72
N ALA A 40 -6.99 11.16 10.88
CA ALA A 40 -6.20 12.28 10.41
C ALA A 40 -4.81 12.35 11.08
N TRP A 41 -4.75 12.13 12.40
CA TRP A 41 -3.46 12.05 13.12
C TRP A 41 -2.63 10.85 12.67
N LEU A 42 -3.26 9.68 12.55
CA LEU A 42 -2.59 8.46 12.12
C LEU A 42 -1.92 8.64 10.75
N GLU A 43 -2.68 9.11 9.76
CA GLU A 43 -2.20 9.33 8.39
C GLU A 43 -1.08 10.37 8.34
N ALA A 44 -1.24 11.51 9.01
CA ALA A 44 -0.24 12.57 9.02
C ALA A 44 1.07 12.12 9.69
N LEU A 45 0.97 11.50 10.86
CA LEU A 45 2.15 11.06 11.62
C LEU A 45 2.87 9.89 10.94
N MET A 46 2.14 8.94 10.34
CA MET A 46 2.75 7.85 9.57
C MET A 46 3.45 8.37 8.31
N PHE A 47 2.83 9.30 7.59
CA PHE A 47 3.46 9.93 6.43
C PHE A 47 4.74 10.68 6.80
N VAL A 48 4.68 11.53 7.84
CA VAL A 48 5.85 12.25 8.33
C VAL A 48 6.93 11.29 8.82
N SER A 49 6.56 10.23 9.54
CA SER A 49 7.51 9.23 10.03
C SER A 49 8.18 8.45 8.89
N LEU A 50 7.45 8.15 7.82
CA LEU A 50 8.03 7.53 6.62
C LEU A 50 9.13 8.42 6.03
N ILE A 51 8.79 9.64 5.66
CA ILE A 51 9.69 10.55 4.91
C ILE A 51 10.82 11.12 5.76
N ALA A 52 10.57 11.40 7.04
CA ALA A 52 11.52 12.11 7.91
C ALA A 52 12.36 11.16 8.76
N VAL A 53 11.95 9.90 8.93
CA VAL A 53 12.62 8.94 9.82
C VAL A 53 12.99 7.66 9.09
N THR A 54 12.02 6.83 8.70
CA THR A 54 12.33 5.47 8.21
C THR A 54 13.08 5.47 6.87
N GLN A 55 12.69 6.32 5.92
CA GLN A 55 13.37 6.41 4.61
C GLN A 55 14.80 6.96 4.74
N PRO A 56 15.06 8.06 5.50
CA PRO A 56 16.43 8.48 5.80
C PRO A 56 17.26 7.41 6.51
N ILE A 57 16.70 6.70 7.50
CA ILE A 57 17.39 5.60 8.18
C ILE A 57 17.77 4.50 7.19
N ALA A 58 16.84 4.05 6.35
CA ALA A 58 17.12 3.01 5.36
C ALA A 58 18.19 3.45 4.35
N MET A 59 18.09 4.68 3.83
CA MET A 59 19.02 5.20 2.82
C MET A 59 20.42 5.44 3.38
N LEU A 60 20.53 6.17 4.49
CA LEU A 60 21.81 6.50 5.13
C LEU A 60 22.43 5.26 5.78
N GLY A 61 21.61 4.42 6.41
CA GLY A 61 22.02 3.15 7.00
C GLY A 61 22.56 2.19 5.95
N SER A 62 21.85 1.99 4.83
CA SER A 62 22.34 1.16 3.73
C SER A 62 23.66 1.67 3.16
N ASN A 63 23.78 2.98 2.95
CA ASN A 63 25.03 3.59 2.48
C ASN A 63 26.19 3.39 3.47
N ALA A 64 25.95 3.59 4.78
CA ALA A 64 26.96 3.37 5.81
C ALA A 64 27.42 1.90 5.88
N LEU A 65 26.46 0.98 5.85
CA LEU A 65 26.73 -0.47 5.82
C LEU A 65 27.51 -0.87 4.56
N CYS A 66 27.14 -0.35 3.39
CA CYS A 66 27.84 -0.64 2.14
C CYS A 66 29.27 -0.08 2.14
N LYS A 67 29.48 1.15 2.64
CA LYS A 67 30.84 1.71 2.81
C LYS A 67 31.72 0.88 3.73
N TRP A 68 31.13 0.26 4.75
CA TRP A 68 31.85 -0.58 5.69
C TRP A 68 32.14 -1.98 5.13
N LEU A 69 31.13 -2.65 4.55
CA LEU A 69 31.20 -4.04 4.12
C LEU A 69 31.77 -4.22 2.71
N ILE A 70 31.42 -3.33 1.78
CA ILE A 70 31.73 -3.45 0.35
C ILE A 70 32.22 -2.12 -0.27
N PRO A 71 33.21 -1.42 0.33
CA PRO A 71 33.65 -0.10 -0.14
C PRO A 71 34.08 -0.06 -1.61
N ALA A 72 34.66 -1.16 -2.11
CA ALA A 72 35.09 -1.29 -3.50
C ALA A 72 33.94 -1.36 -4.52
N GLN A 73 32.70 -1.56 -4.07
CA GLN A 73 31.51 -1.70 -4.93
C GLN A 73 30.78 -0.37 -5.17
N HIS A 74 31.24 0.74 -4.58
CA HIS A 74 30.62 2.05 -4.80
C HIS A 74 30.59 2.39 -6.30
N ASN A 75 29.39 2.66 -6.84
CA ASN A 75 29.14 2.89 -8.27
C ASN A 75 29.57 1.75 -9.21
N ALA A 76 29.82 0.54 -8.71
CA ALA A 76 30.29 -0.58 -9.54
C ALA A 76 29.33 -0.92 -10.69
N TRP A 77 28.04 -0.61 -10.54
CA TRP A 77 27.00 -0.90 -11.54
C TRP A 77 26.48 0.34 -12.25
N ALA A 78 27.11 1.50 -12.08
CA ALA A 78 26.67 2.78 -12.65
C ALA A 78 26.59 2.77 -14.20
N ASN A 79 27.34 1.88 -14.85
CA ASN A 79 27.39 1.75 -16.32
C ASN A 79 26.40 0.71 -16.88
N LEU A 80 25.60 0.04 -16.04
CA LEU A 80 24.54 -0.83 -16.55
C LEU A 80 23.54 -0.02 -17.39
N PRO A 81 23.00 -0.60 -18.47
CA PRO A 81 21.94 0.07 -19.21
C PRO A 81 20.71 0.24 -18.32
N TRP A 82 19.96 1.33 -18.53
CA TRP A 82 18.84 1.71 -17.66
C TRP A 82 17.79 0.59 -17.49
N TRP A 83 17.53 -0.21 -18.53
CA TRP A 83 16.56 -1.30 -18.48
C TRP A 83 17.01 -2.45 -17.55
N ALA A 84 18.32 -2.69 -17.44
CA ALA A 84 18.86 -3.70 -16.53
C ALA A 84 18.76 -3.21 -15.09
N MET A 85 19.08 -1.93 -14.85
CA MET A 85 18.86 -1.30 -13.54
C MET A 85 17.38 -1.35 -13.13
N THR A 86 16.47 -1.01 -14.04
CA THR A 86 15.02 -1.11 -13.80
C THR A 86 14.60 -2.55 -13.51
N GLY A 87 15.07 -3.54 -14.26
CA GLY A 87 14.77 -4.96 -13.98
C GLY A 87 15.25 -5.40 -12.59
N LEU A 88 16.44 -4.97 -12.18
CA LEU A 88 16.97 -5.22 -10.84
C LEU A 88 16.16 -4.49 -9.75
N LEU A 89 15.62 -3.31 -10.01
CA LEU A 89 14.71 -2.61 -9.08
C LEU A 89 13.35 -3.29 -9.00
N LEU A 90 12.79 -3.79 -10.11
CA LEU A 90 11.54 -4.54 -10.09
C LEU A 90 11.65 -5.84 -9.27
N VAL A 91 12.80 -6.51 -9.32
CA VAL A 91 13.04 -7.72 -8.51
C VAL A 91 13.45 -7.38 -7.08
N GLY A 92 14.37 -6.42 -6.91
CA GLY A 92 14.93 -6.09 -5.61
C GLY A 92 13.99 -5.28 -4.73
N ASP A 93 13.26 -4.33 -5.30
CA ASP A 93 12.37 -3.44 -4.56
C ASP A 93 10.88 -3.79 -4.73
N ASP A 94 10.36 -3.94 -5.95
CA ASP A 94 8.91 -4.18 -6.14
C ASP A 94 8.48 -5.60 -5.74
N LEU A 95 9.19 -6.64 -6.19
CA LEU A 95 8.88 -8.02 -5.80
C LEU A 95 9.06 -8.23 -4.29
N THR A 96 10.11 -7.68 -3.68
CA THR A 96 10.28 -7.81 -2.21
C THR A 96 9.20 -7.03 -1.46
N GLN A 97 8.71 -5.91 -1.99
CA GLN A 97 7.53 -5.24 -1.44
C GLN A 97 6.26 -6.09 -1.58
N TYR A 98 6.03 -6.74 -2.73
CA TYR A 98 4.93 -7.67 -2.91
C TYR A 98 4.99 -8.82 -1.88
N LEU A 99 6.17 -9.42 -1.69
CA LEU A 99 6.37 -10.49 -0.70
C LEU A 99 6.18 -10.00 0.74
N TRP A 100 6.69 -8.80 1.06
CA TRP A 100 6.49 -8.18 2.37
C TRP A 100 5.02 -7.89 2.64
N HIS A 101 4.30 -7.38 1.65
CA HIS A 101 2.88 -7.12 1.73
C HIS A 101 2.10 -8.43 1.96
N ARG A 102 2.35 -9.46 1.14
CA ARG A 102 1.75 -10.79 1.31
C ARG A 102 2.06 -11.40 2.68
N ALA A 103 3.31 -11.34 3.13
CA ALA A 103 3.70 -11.84 4.45
C ALA A 103 3.01 -11.08 5.58
N SER A 104 2.76 -9.78 5.38
CA SER A 104 2.03 -8.93 6.31
C SER A 104 0.54 -9.24 6.41
N HIS A 105 0.02 -10.12 5.56
CA HIS A 105 -1.34 -10.70 5.69
C HIS A 105 -1.36 -12.03 6.46
N THR A 106 -0.28 -12.38 7.16
CA THR A 106 -0.22 -13.50 8.11
C THR A 106 -0.48 -13.02 9.54
N PRO A 107 -1.00 -13.87 10.46
CA PRO A 107 -1.32 -13.44 11.84
C PRO A 107 -0.16 -12.77 12.59
N LEU A 108 1.09 -13.18 12.32
CA LEU A 108 2.28 -12.63 12.97
C LEU A 108 2.57 -11.18 12.54
N LEU A 109 2.45 -10.89 11.25
CA LEU A 109 2.85 -9.60 10.68
C LEU A 109 1.65 -8.68 10.40
N TRP A 110 0.43 -9.21 10.43
CA TRP A 110 -0.82 -8.48 10.30
C TRP A 110 -0.92 -7.26 11.23
N PRO A 111 -0.51 -7.32 12.51
CA PRO A 111 -0.51 -6.14 13.37
C PRO A 111 0.25 -4.93 12.79
N LEU A 112 1.28 -5.15 11.96
CA LEU A 112 2.06 -4.09 11.34
C LEU A 112 1.35 -3.47 10.11
N HIS A 113 0.52 -4.24 9.42
CA HIS A 113 -0.14 -3.80 8.19
C HIS A 113 -1.62 -3.48 8.36
N ARG A 114 -2.25 -3.95 9.44
CA ARG A 114 -3.66 -3.70 9.79
C ARG A 114 -4.06 -2.23 9.68
N ALA A 115 -3.18 -1.31 10.10
CA ALA A 115 -3.44 0.13 10.04
C ALA A 115 -3.78 0.63 8.63
N HIS A 116 -3.25 -0.03 7.61
CA HIS A 116 -3.53 0.27 6.20
C HIS A 116 -4.96 -0.07 5.82
N HIS A 117 -5.44 -1.23 6.27
CA HIS A 117 -6.79 -1.71 6.01
C HIS A 117 -7.85 -1.12 6.92
N SER A 118 -7.49 -0.48 8.03
CA SER A 118 -8.46 0.01 9.03
C SER A 118 -9.32 1.18 8.55
N ALA A 119 -8.95 1.86 7.47
CA ALA A 119 -9.74 2.96 6.92
C ALA A 119 -11.03 2.42 6.23
N PRO A 120 -12.23 2.88 6.60
CA PRO A 120 -13.48 2.44 5.97
C PRO A 120 -13.78 3.18 4.64
N TYR A 121 -12.72 3.59 3.94
CA TYR A 121 -12.75 4.38 2.70
C TYR A 121 -11.43 4.24 1.94
N MET A 122 -11.48 4.49 0.62
CA MET A 122 -10.29 4.68 -0.20
C MET A 122 -10.01 6.16 -0.39
N SER A 123 -8.74 6.54 -0.38
CA SER A 123 -8.28 7.89 -0.68
C SER A 123 -6.75 7.90 -0.79
N VAL A 124 -6.19 8.88 -1.49
CA VAL A 124 -4.75 9.19 -1.45
C VAL A 124 -4.22 9.31 -0.01
N ARG A 125 -5.07 9.66 0.95
CA ARG A 125 -4.75 9.74 2.39
C ARG A 125 -4.23 8.43 2.99
N ILE A 126 -4.71 7.28 2.51
CA ILE A 126 -4.38 5.97 3.10
C ILE A 126 -3.12 5.33 2.49
N THR A 127 -2.58 5.91 1.40
CA THR A 127 -1.41 5.41 0.67
C THR A 127 -0.25 5.05 1.59
N TYR A 128 0.00 5.89 2.61
CA TYR A 128 1.14 5.70 3.51
C TYR A 128 0.76 5.28 4.93
N ARG A 129 -0.50 4.88 5.15
CA ARG A 129 -1.04 4.54 6.47
C ARG A 129 -0.59 3.14 6.94
N ASN A 130 0.69 2.97 7.23
CA ASN A 130 1.25 1.72 7.77
C ASN A 130 2.03 1.97 9.06
N ASN A 131 2.12 0.94 9.92
CA ASN A 131 2.88 0.96 11.17
C ASN A 131 4.34 1.42 10.95
N PHE A 132 4.95 2.05 11.95
CA PHE A 132 6.33 2.50 11.90
C PHE A 132 7.31 1.35 11.54
N PHE A 133 7.16 0.21 12.21
CA PHE A 133 8.01 -0.96 12.01
C PHE A 133 7.73 -1.66 10.69
N TYR A 134 6.52 -1.54 10.12
CA TYR A 134 6.24 -2.02 8.77
C TYR A 134 7.19 -1.38 7.76
N TYR A 135 7.34 -0.05 7.80
CA TYR A 135 8.27 0.64 6.89
C TYR A 135 9.73 0.39 7.26
N LEU A 136 10.07 0.44 8.55
CA LEU A 136 11.46 0.21 8.97
C LEU A 136 11.98 -1.17 8.52
N MET A 137 11.12 -2.18 8.52
CA MET A 137 11.48 -3.56 8.13
C MET A 137 11.21 -3.86 6.64
N MET A 138 10.62 -2.93 5.88
CA MET A 138 10.29 -3.13 4.48
C MET A 138 11.56 -3.28 3.64
N PRO A 139 11.86 -4.46 3.06
CA PRO A 139 13.14 -4.72 2.41
C PRO A 139 13.44 -3.79 1.22
N GLY A 140 12.41 -3.40 0.45
CA GLY A 140 12.55 -2.54 -0.70
C GLY A 140 13.21 -1.18 -0.38
N LEU A 141 12.94 -0.59 0.79
CA LEU A 141 13.58 0.68 1.19
C LEU A 141 15.10 0.55 1.38
N TRP A 142 15.54 -0.57 1.98
CA TRP A 142 16.96 -0.85 2.19
C TRP A 142 17.65 -1.24 0.88
N ILE A 143 17.00 -2.07 0.06
CA ILE A 143 17.52 -2.48 -1.25
C ILE A 143 17.64 -1.26 -2.17
N GLY A 144 16.68 -0.31 -2.12
CA GLY A 144 16.79 0.97 -2.81
C GLY A 144 18.03 1.76 -2.39
N GLY A 145 18.33 1.80 -1.09
CA GLY A 145 19.56 2.43 -0.58
C GLY A 145 20.84 1.76 -1.09
N VAL A 146 20.87 0.43 -1.12
CA VAL A 146 21.98 -0.34 -1.70
C VAL A 146 22.10 -0.07 -3.21
N ALA A 147 20.98 -0.06 -3.95
CA ALA A 147 20.99 0.20 -5.39
C ALA A 147 21.54 1.60 -5.71
N VAL A 148 21.17 2.62 -4.93
CA VAL A 148 21.73 3.97 -5.06
C VAL A 148 23.24 3.96 -4.82
N TYR A 149 23.73 3.25 -3.79
CA TYR A 149 25.16 3.08 -3.52
C TYR A 149 25.93 2.41 -4.68
N LEU A 150 25.30 1.42 -5.34
CA LEU A 150 25.85 0.72 -6.50
C LEU A 150 25.80 1.56 -7.80
N GLY A 151 25.19 2.75 -7.78
CA GLY A 151 25.19 3.71 -8.88
C GLY A 151 23.85 3.90 -9.59
N PHE A 152 22.73 3.47 -9.00
CA PHE A 152 21.42 3.53 -9.69
C PHE A 152 20.74 4.89 -9.59
N GLY A 153 21.33 5.88 -8.90
CA GLY A 153 20.69 7.14 -8.51
C GLY A 153 19.71 7.74 -9.53
N PRO A 154 20.12 8.05 -10.78
CA PRO A 154 19.22 8.61 -11.79
C PRO A 154 18.05 7.70 -12.19
N VAL A 155 18.27 6.39 -12.31
CA VAL A 155 17.25 5.41 -12.68
C VAL A 155 16.32 5.15 -11.49
N TYR A 156 16.86 5.05 -10.28
CA TYR A 156 16.09 4.92 -9.05
C TYR A 156 15.12 6.09 -8.86
N ALA A 157 15.58 7.33 -9.07
CA ALA A 157 14.72 8.51 -8.99
C ALA A 157 13.54 8.45 -9.97
N ALA A 158 13.79 8.11 -11.25
CA ALA A 158 12.72 7.97 -12.25
C ALA A 158 11.76 6.81 -11.91
N TYR A 159 12.32 5.69 -11.46
CA TYR A 159 11.58 4.52 -11.01
C TYR A 159 10.65 4.83 -9.84
N VAL A 160 11.12 5.56 -8.81
CA VAL A 160 10.30 5.97 -7.66
C VAL A 160 9.14 6.84 -8.09
N VAL A 161 9.33 7.79 -9.01
CA VAL A 161 8.23 8.62 -9.54
C VAL A 161 7.12 7.74 -10.16
N VAL A 162 7.50 6.80 -11.03
CA VAL A 162 6.53 5.89 -11.68
C VAL A 162 5.86 4.99 -10.64
N LYS A 163 6.63 4.41 -9.73
CA LYS A 163 6.15 3.56 -8.64
C LYS A 163 5.10 4.30 -7.80
N LEU A 164 5.40 5.51 -7.35
CA LEU A 164 4.48 6.31 -6.54
C LEU A 164 3.25 6.74 -7.32
N ALA A 165 3.37 7.07 -8.60
CA ALA A 165 2.21 7.40 -9.44
C ALA A 165 1.22 6.24 -9.51
N VAL A 166 1.70 5.00 -9.71
CA VAL A 166 0.86 3.80 -9.73
C VAL A 166 0.27 3.50 -8.36
N ILE A 167 1.08 3.52 -7.30
CA ILE A 167 0.62 3.23 -5.94
C ILE A 167 -0.46 4.24 -5.53
N ILE A 168 -0.20 5.56 -5.63
CA ILE A 168 -1.19 6.59 -5.28
C ILE A 168 -2.44 6.45 -6.16
N GLY A 169 -2.25 6.17 -7.45
CA GLY A 169 -3.35 5.95 -8.39
C GLY A 169 -4.23 4.76 -8.01
N ALA A 170 -3.67 3.67 -7.48
CA ALA A 170 -4.43 2.50 -7.03
C ALA A 170 -5.19 2.75 -5.71
N HIS A 171 -4.65 3.59 -4.82
CA HIS A 171 -5.25 3.91 -3.51
C HIS A 171 -6.30 5.02 -3.56
N CYS A 172 -6.30 5.85 -4.61
CA CYS A 172 -7.17 7.02 -4.66
C CYS A 172 -8.67 6.66 -4.72
N ALA A 173 -9.51 7.57 -4.26
CA ALA A 173 -10.97 7.46 -4.31
C ALA A 173 -11.54 7.70 -5.72
N TRP A 174 -10.70 8.10 -6.68
CA TRP A 174 -11.07 8.34 -8.07
C TRP A 174 -10.80 7.06 -8.90
N PRO A 175 -11.84 6.25 -9.22
CA PRO A 175 -11.67 5.00 -9.97
C PRO A 175 -11.42 5.30 -11.45
N TRP A 176 -10.22 5.77 -11.78
CA TRP A 176 -9.84 6.20 -13.13
C TRP A 176 -9.89 5.07 -14.17
N ASP A 177 -9.80 3.82 -13.74
CA ASP A 177 -9.90 2.62 -14.59
C ASP A 177 -11.34 2.27 -14.95
N ALA A 178 -12.34 2.61 -14.11
CA ALA A 178 -13.76 2.35 -14.35
C ALA A 178 -14.29 2.84 -15.72
N PRO A 179 -14.07 4.11 -16.14
CA PRO A 179 -14.52 4.56 -17.45
C PRO A 179 -13.79 3.86 -18.60
N LEU A 180 -12.51 3.47 -18.40
CA LEU A 180 -11.70 2.83 -19.44
C LEU A 180 -12.23 1.43 -19.77
N TYR A 181 -12.70 0.67 -18.77
CA TYR A 181 -13.33 -0.64 -18.99
C TYR A 181 -14.61 -0.58 -19.83
N ARG A 182 -15.28 0.57 -19.89
CA ARG A 182 -16.51 0.76 -20.68
C ARG A 182 -16.24 1.01 -22.15
N ILE A 183 -15.04 1.47 -22.51
CA ILE A 183 -14.67 1.80 -23.89
C ILE A 183 -14.23 0.52 -24.60
N ARG A 184 -15.04 0.04 -25.56
CA ARG A 184 -14.78 -1.23 -26.28
C ARG A 184 -13.40 -1.27 -26.95
N ALA A 185 -12.95 -0.15 -27.53
CA ALA A 185 -11.65 -0.04 -28.19
C ALA A 185 -10.46 -0.22 -27.24
N LEU A 186 -10.62 0.09 -25.94
CA LEU A 186 -9.56 -0.04 -24.94
C LEU A 186 -9.47 -1.44 -24.32
N ARG A 187 -10.35 -2.38 -24.68
CA ARG A 187 -10.36 -3.73 -24.08
C ARG A 187 -9.01 -4.46 -24.14
N PRO A 188 -8.27 -4.48 -25.28
CA PRO A 188 -6.97 -5.14 -25.32
C PRO A 188 -5.94 -4.47 -24.41
N VAL A 189 -5.96 -3.14 -24.35
CA VAL A 189 -5.06 -2.35 -23.50
C VAL A 189 -5.38 -2.60 -22.02
N MET A 190 -6.65 -2.49 -21.63
CA MET A 190 -7.07 -2.72 -20.25
C MET A 190 -6.84 -4.16 -19.80
N TRP A 191 -6.90 -5.14 -20.70
CA TRP A 191 -6.55 -6.53 -20.40
C TRP A 191 -5.08 -6.68 -19.97
N VAL A 192 -4.17 -5.91 -20.59
CA VAL A 192 -2.76 -5.85 -20.20
C VAL A 192 -2.61 -5.07 -18.89
N VAL A 193 -3.16 -3.86 -18.81
CA VAL A 193 -3.05 -2.96 -17.65
C VAL A 193 -3.47 -3.66 -16.36
N GLU A 194 -4.65 -4.30 -16.34
CA GLU A 194 -5.18 -4.99 -15.16
C GLU A 194 -4.39 -6.24 -14.74
N ARG A 195 -3.40 -6.67 -15.54
CA ARG A 195 -2.50 -7.81 -15.26
C ARG A 195 -1.06 -7.39 -15.04
N THR A 196 -0.71 -6.12 -15.24
CA THR A 196 0.67 -5.65 -15.15
C THR A 196 0.86 -4.63 -14.04
N ILE A 197 -0.06 -3.66 -13.89
CA ILE A 197 0.05 -2.61 -12.87
C ILE A 197 -1.15 -2.65 -11.92
N SER A 198 -0.94 -2.20 -10.69
CA SER A 198 -2.04 -2.09 -9.73
C SER A 198 -3.00 -0.97 -10.15
N THR A 199 -4.30 -1.26 -10.10
CA THR A 199 -5.35 -0.30 -10.45
C THR A 199 -6.31 -0.14 -9.27
N PRO A 200 -7.17 0.90 -9.27
CA PRO A 200 -8.22 1.03 -8.27
C PRO A 200 -9.08 -0.23 -8.13
N ALA A 201 -9.50 -0.86 -9.23
CA ALA A 201 -10.32 -2.07 -9.14
C ALA A 201 -9.63 -3.23 -8.39
N THR A 202 -8.34 -3.49 -8.66
CA THR A 202 -7.63 -4.60 -8.00
C THR A 202 -7.29 -4.30 -6.55
N HIS A 203 -6.87 -3.07 -6.26
CA HIS A 203 -6.47 -2.67 -4.92
C HIS A 203 -7.68 -2.38 -4.00
N TRP A 204 -8.81 -1.89 -4.52
CA TRP A 204 -10.02 -1.77 -3.71
C TRP A 204 -10.56 -3.14 -3.32
N ALA A 205 -10.51 -4.13 -4.22
CA ALA A 205 -10.85 -5.51 -3.88
C ALA A 205 -9.98 -6.06 -2.74
N HIS A 206 -8.68 -5.73 -2.71
CA HIS A 206 -7.79 -6.05 -1.61
C HIS A 206 -8.22 -5.41 -0.27
N HIS A 207 -8.78 -4.20 -0.31
CA HIS A 207 -9.27 -3.49 0.87
C HIS A 207 -10.72 -3.84 1.25
N ALA A 208 -11.37 -4.76 0.54
CA ALA A 208 -12.76 -5.12 0.79
C ALA A 208 -12.96 -5.64 2.22
N LEU A 209 -14.09 -5.26 2.83
CA LEU A 209 -14.48 -5.73 4.16
C LEU A 209 -14.81 -7.24 4.17
N THR A 210 -15.24 -7.77 3.02
CA THR A 210 -15.75 -9.14 2.84
C THR A 210 -15.36 -9.66 1.45
N ASN A 211 -15.22 -10.97 1.30
CA ASN A 211 -15.10 -11.63 0.00
C ASN A 211 -16.45 -12.19 -0.50
N ALA A 212 -17.51 -12.17 0.32
CA ALA A 212 -18.82 -12.77 0.01
C ALA A 212 -19.55 -12.07 -1.14
N ASP A 213 -19.20 -10.81 -1.45
CA ASP A 213 -19.75 -10.08 -2.60
C ASP A 213 -19.17 -10.54 -3.95
N GLY A 214 -18.18 -11.44 -3.95
CA GLY A 214 -17.47 -11.92 -5.13
C GLY A 214 -16.57 -10.86 -5.79
N ILE A 215 -16.47 -9.67 -5.20
CA ILE A 215 -15.64 -8.55 -5.65
C ILE A 215 -14.38 -8.47 -4.79
N GLY A 216 -14.52 -8.60 -3.47
CA GLY A 216 -13.43 -8.55 -2.52
C GLY A 216 -12.41 -9.68 -2.67
N HIS A 217 -11.17 -9.37 -2.31
CA HIS A 217 -10.06 -10.31 -2.23
C HIS A 217 -9.02 -9.89 -1.18
N TYR A 218 -9.45 -9.75 0.08
CA TYR A 218 -8.59 -9.18 1.14
C TYR A 218 -7.41 -10.06 1.58
N LYS A 219 -7.28 -11.29 1.04
CA LYS A 219 -6.12 -12.19 1.21
C LYS A 219 -5.35 -12.43 -0.10
N GLY A 220 -5.50 -11.57 -1.10
CA GLY A 220 -4.71 -11.57 -2.33
C GLY A 220 -4.63 -10.16 -2.91
N ASN A 221 -4.26 -9.98 -4.18
CA ASN A 221 -4.04 -8.67 -4.80
C ASN A 221 -3.00 -7.80 -4.05
N PHE A 222 -1.83 -8.36 -3.75
CA PHE A 222 -0.78 -7.71 -2.95
C PHE A 222 0.14 -6.76 -3.75
N GLY A 223 0.04 -6.74 -5.07
CA GLY A 223 0.85 -5.92 -5.97
C GLY A 223 0.70 -4.44 -5.65
N ASN A 224 1.84 -3.73 -5.56
CA ASN A 224 1.85 -2.29 -5.28
C ASN A 224 2.11 -1.48 -6.56
N LEU A 225 3.27 -1.63 -7.21
CA LEU A 225 3.49 -1.12 -8.55
C LEU A 225 3.09 -2.17 -9.59
N LEU A 226 3.76 -3.33 -9.61
CA LEU A 226 3.36 -4.39 -10.53
C LEU A 226 2.31 -5.30 -9.89
N PHE A 227 1.14 -5.34 -10.51
CA PHE A 227 0.14 -6.38 -10.26
C PHE A 227 0.52 -7.71 -10.93
N PHE A 228 1.51 -7.69 -11.83
CA PHE A 228 2.05 -8.90 -12.47
C PHE A 228 2.47 -9.97 -11.46
N TRP A 229 2.98 -9.59 -10.28
CA TRP A 229 3.36 -10.56 -9.25
C TRP A 229 2.15 -11.36 -8.74
N ASP A 230 0.98 -10.75 -8.61
CA ASP A 230 -0.24 -11.48 -8.25
C ASP A 230 -0.63 -12.49 -9.32
N VAL A 231 -0.48 -12.13 -10.59
CA VAL A 231 -0.73 -13.05 -11.72
C VAL A 231 0.27 -14.21 -11.69
N LEU A 232 1.55 -13.91 -11.51
CA LEU A 232 2.63 -14.90 -11.50
C LEU A 232 2.50 -15.88 -10.31
N PHE A 233 2.16 -15.39 -9.13
CA PHE A 233 2.09 -16.20 -7.90
C PHE A 233 0.67 -16.67 -7.54
N GLY A 234 -0.30 -16.46 -8.43
CA GLY A 234 -1.66 -16.99 -8.29
C GLY A 234 -2.50 -16.35 -7.18
N THR A 235 -2.27 -15.07 -6.88
CA THR A 235 -3.03 -14.29 -5.89
C THR A 235 -3.88 -13.18 -6.54
N ALA A 236 -3.99 -13.18 -7.87
CA ALA A 236 -4.77 -12.19 -8.61
C ALA A 236 -6.27 -12.52 -8.64
N HIS A 237 -7.09 -11.54 -8.29
CA HIS A 237 -8.54 -11.51 -8.47
C HIS A 237 -8.94 -10.22 -9.20
N ILE A 238 -9.34 -10.36 -10.47
CA ILE A 238 -9.62 -9.23 -11.37
C ILE A 238 -11.10 -9.24 -11.75
N THR A 239 -11.89 -8.39 -11.11
CA THR A 239 -13.36 -8.33 -11.32
C THR A 239 -13.81 -7.13 -12.15
N ARG A 240 -12.96 -6.09 -12.27
CA ARG A 240 -13.31 -4.78 -12.84
C ARG A 240 -14.49 -4.10 -12.13
N LYS A 241 -14.74 -4.50 -10.89
CA LYS A 241 -15.77 -3.96 -10.00
C LYS A 241 -15.11 -3.43 -8.72
N TYR A 242 -15.91 -2.73 -7.91
CA TYR A 242 -15.46 -2.13 -6.66
C TYR A 242 -16.34 -2.64 -5.53
N PRO A 243 -15.76 -3.06 -4.40
CA PRO A 243 -16.54 -3.58 -3.27
C PRO A 243 -17.42 -2.46 -2.69
N ALA A 244 -18.58 -2.85 -2.17
CA ALA A 244 -19.52 -1.89 -1.56
C ALA A 244 -18.99 -1.35 -0.22
N GLN A 245 -18.23 -2.17 0.50
CA GLN A 245 -17.69 -1.87 1.83
C GLN A 245 -16.20 -2.19 1.88
N ILE A 246 -15.46 -1.31 2.55
CA ILE A 246 -14.01 -1.34 2.72
C ILE A 246 -13.74 -1.12 4.20
N GLY A 247 -12.66 -1.70 4.72
CA GLY A 247 -12.27 -1.56 6.12
C GLY A 247 -12.02 -2.92 6.77
N LEU A 248 -12.15 -2.97 8.10
CA LEU A 248 -11.95 -4.18 8.89
C LEU A 248 -13.20 -4.53 9.70
N GLN A 249 -13.51 -5.83 9.74
CA GLN A 249 -14.64 -6.35 10.51
C GLN A 249 -14.53 -5.99 12.00
N ASP A 250 -13.35 -6.16 12.63
CA ASP A 250 -13.18 -5.80 14.05
C ASP A 250 -13.43 -4.31 14.29
N ASP A 251 -13.05 -3.43 13.36
CA ASP A 251 -13.24 -1.98 13.54
C ASP A 251 -14.70 -1.57 13.34
N ALA A 252 -15.43 -2.28 12.46
CA ALA A 252 -16.87 -2.12 12.32
C ALA A 252 -17.64 -2.59 13.57
N LEU A 253 -17.22 -3.70 14.19
CA LEU A 253 -17.88 -4.30 15.35
C LEU A 253 -17.52 -3.63 16.68
N PHE A 254 -16.23 -3.32 16.88
CA PHE A 254 -15.69 -2.90 18.18
C PHE A 254 -15.15 -1.46 18.18
N GLY A 255 -15.36 -0.72 17.09
CA GLY A 255 -14.86 0.63 16.90
C GLY A 255 -13.37 0.70 16.52
N PRO A 256 -12.89 1.85 16.03
CA PRO A 256 -11.54 1.99 15.49
C PRO A 256 -10.46 1.89 16.57
N GLU A 257 -9.29 1.38 16.18
CA GLU A 257 -8.10 1.35 17.04
C GLU A 257 -7.49 2.74 17.26
N ARG A 258 -6.88 2.95 18.44
CA ARG A 258 -6.15 4.19 18.72
C ARG A 258 -4.94 4.32 17.80
N TRP A 259 -4.71 5.51 17.27
CA TRP A 259 -3.61 5.78 16.34
C TRP A 259 -2.24 5.38 16.92
N THR A 260 -2.04 5.54 18.24
CA THR A 260 -0.79 5.18 18.91
C THR A 260 -0.48 3.69 18.84
N ALA A 261 -1.47 2.84 19.08
CA ALA A 261 -1.31 1.39 18.99
C ALA A 261 -1.09 0.97 17.53
N GLN A 262 -1.86 1.54 16.59
CA GLN A 262 -1.71 1.26 15.15
C GLN A 262 -0.31 1.63 14.64
N MET A 263 0.26 2.74 15.12
CA MET A 263 1.56 3.24 14.68
C MET A 263 2.75 2.54 15.33
N PHE A 264 2.65 2.20 16.62
CA PHE A 264 3.82 1.77 17.41
C PHE A 264 3.73 0.36 17.98
N TYR A 265 2.71 -0.45 17.66
CA TYR A 265 2.76 -1.88 17.94
C TYR A 265 4.04 -2.49 17.32
N PRO A 266 4.80 -3.35 18.05
CA PRO A 266 4.46 -4.00 19.31
C PRO A 266 4.84 -3.23 20.59
N LEU A 267 5.42 -2.03 20.50
CA LEU A 267 5.79 -1.24 21.69
C LEU A 267 4.58 -0.63 22.41
N VAL A 268 3.51 -0.33 21.65
CA VAL A 268 2.24 0.17 22.20
C VAL A 268 1.14 -0.81 21.82
N HIS A 269 0.49 -1.37 22.84
CA HIS A 269 -0.60 -2.34 22.67
C HIS A 269 -1.98 -1.69 22.70
N SER A 270 -2.94 -2.32 22.03
CA SER A 270 -4.34 -1.94 22.13
C SER A 270 -4.92 -2.24 23.52
N ARG A 271 -5.88 -1.42 23.93
CA ARG A 271 -6.72 -1.65 25.13
C ARG A 271 -8.04 -2.35 24.78
N ARG A 272 -8.35 -2.54 23.51
CA ARG A 272 -9.58 -3.17 23.03
C ARG A 272 -9.52 -4.68 23.21
N GLU A 273 -10.56 -5.27 23.76
CA GLU A 273 -10.56 -6.70 24.09
C GLU A 273 -10.27 -7.59 22.86
N HIS A 274 -11.04 -7.35 21.79
CA HIS A 274 -10.91 -8.05 20.50
C HIS A 274 -9.98 -7.28 19.56
N SER A 275 -8.68 -7.48 19.68
CA SER A 275 -7.69 -6.77 18.84
C SER A 275 -6.45 -7.60 18.54
N ALA A 276 -6.03 -7.59 17.27
CA ALA A 276 -4.75 -8.10 16.82
C ALA A 276 -3.55 -7.32 17.39
N LEU A 277 -3.75 -6.11 17.92
CA LEU A 277 -2.69 -5.28 18.49
C LEU A 277 -2.44 -5.56 19.99
N ARG A 278 -2.93 -6.69 20.49
CA ARG A 278 -2.64 -7.20 21.84
C ARG A 278 -1.64 -8.36 21.78
N PRO A 279 -0.85 -8.59 22.84
CA PRO A 279 -0.06 -9.81 22.94
C PRO A 279 -0.97 -11.04 22.82
N GLY A 280 -0.69 -11.92 21.85
CA GLY A 280 -1.51 -13.10 21.56
C GLY A 280 -2.87 -12.81 20.91
N GLY A 281 -3.16 -11.57 20.54
CA GLY A 281 -4.41 -11.19 19.87
C GLY A 281 -4.45 -11.60 18.40
N THR A 282 -5.63 -11.88 17.89
CA THR A 282 -5.90 -12.18 16.47
C THR A 282 -6.92 -11.21 15.90
N ALA A 283 -6.95 -11.07 14.57
CA ALA A 283 -8.05 -10.38 13.91
C ALA A 283 -9.31 -11.26 13.92
N VAL A 284 -10.49 -10.64 14.00
CA VAL A 284 -11.76 -11.34 13.86
C VAL A 284 -11.97 -11.65 12.39
N THR A 285 -12.19 -12.91 12.10
CA THR A 285 -12.41 -13.38 10.73
C THR A 285 -13.88 -13.27 10.36
N GLU A 286 -14.16 -13.14 9.06
CA GLU A 286 -15.53 -13.14 8.52
C GLU A 286 -16.34 -14.36 9.00
N MET A 287 -15.71 -15.53 9.10
CA MET A 287 -16.33 -16.75 9.63
C MET A 287 -16.73 -16.63 11.11
N GLU A 288 -15.96 -15.93 11.92
CA GLU A 288 -16.27 -15.71 13.34
C GLU A 288 -17.42 -14.70 13.52
N VAL A 289 -17.54 -13.74 12.60
CA VAL A 289 -18.69 -12.81 12.56
C VAL A 289 -19.97 -13.55 12.18
N ASP A 290 -19.91 -14.40 11.15
CA ASP A 290 -21.06 -15.19 10.68
C ASP A 290 -21.52 -16.24 11.71
N ALA A 291 -20.62 -16.70 12.59
CA ALA A 291 -20.92 -17.65 13.66
C ALA A 291 -21.45 -17.01 14.94
N ALA A 292 -21.43 -15.68 15.06
CA ALA A 292 -21.89 -14.98 16.26
C ALA A 292 -23.43 -14.99 16.37
N PRO A 293 -24.02 -15.42 17.50
CA PRO A 293 -25.47 -15.41 17.66
C PRO A 293 -25.99 -13.97 17.70
N GLY A 294 -26.75 -13.57 16.68
CA GLY A 294 -27.32 -12.22 16.55
C GLY A 294 -26.89 -11.44 15.31
N ALA A 295 -26.04 -11.99 14.44
CA ALA A 295 -25.78 -11.42 13.11
C ALA A 295 -27.02 -11.58 12.21
N SER A 296 -28.01 -10.70 12.40
CA SER A 296 -29.16 -10.61 11.51
C SER A 296 -28.68 -10.22 10.12
N ARG A 297 -28.90 -11.13 9.16
CA ARG A 297 -28.83 -10.85 7.72
C ARG A 297 -29.92 -9.83 7.37
N GLU A 298 -29.66 -8.54 7.56
CA GLU A 298 -30.44 -7.47 6.94
C GLU A 298 -29.55 -6.72 5.95
N ALA A 299 -29.58 -7.18 4.70
CA ALA A 299 -29.72 -6.37 3.49
C ALA A 299 -29.45 -7.26 2.26
N ALA A 300 -30.54 -7.73 1.65
CA ALA A 300 -30.59 -8.13 0.25
C ALA A 300 -30.88 -6.90 -0.62
#